data_AF-A0A2U1WRL4-F1
#
_entry.id   AF-A0A2U1WRL4-F1
#
_cell.length_a   1.000
_cell.length_b   1.000
_cell.length_c   1.000
_cell.angle_alpha   90.00
_cell.angle_beta   90.00
_cell.angle_gamma   90.00
#
_symmetry.space_group_name_H-M   'P 1'
#
loop_
_entity.id
_entity.type
_entity.pdbx_description
1 polymer ?
#
loop_
_entity_poly.entity_id
_entity_poly.type
_entity_poly.pdbx_seq_one_letter_code
_entity_poly.pdbx_strand_id
1 'polypeptide(L)'
;MLQRHDLEGEFPEYRGKLASIRATNENFRTLEGEYAALDKEILTAEENGLPITDEHFAALKRRRLAMKEQLEGMLKAWQPA
;
A
#
# COMPACT_ATOMS: atom_id res chain seq x y z
N MET A 1 18.62 -1.83 -1.85
CA MET A 1 17.84 -1.93 -0.60
C MET A 1 16.44 -1.50 -0.93
N LEU A 2 15.52 -2.44 -1.09
CA LEU A 2 14.12 -2.14 -1.35
C LEU A 2 13.56 -1.46 -0.12
N GLN A 3 13.26 -0.17 -0.27
CA GLN A 3 12.65 0.61 0.79
C GLN A 3 11.22 0.10 0.93
N ARG A 4 10.81 -0.21 2.16
CA ARG A 4 9.39 -0.42 2.47
C ARG A 4 8.63 0.80 1.98
N HIS A 5 7.74 0.63 1.00
CA HIS A 5 6.81 1.67 0.61
C HIS A 5 5.71 1.76 1.67
N ASP A 6 6.06 2.22 2.88
CA ASP A 6 5.05 2.55 3.88
C ASP A 6 4.33 3.83 3.41
N LEU A 7 3.00 3.86 3.56
CA LEU A 7 2.17 5.00 3.14
C LEU A 7 2.64 6.33 3.73
N GLU A 8 3.22 6.30 4.93
CA GLU A 8 3.79 7.49 5.57
C GLU A 8 4.96 8.12 4.80
N GLY A 9 5.72 7.31 4.06
CA GLY A 9 6.82 7.76 3.21
C GLY A 9 6.34 8.20 1.82
N GLU A 10 5.34 7.52 1.27
CA GLU A 10 4.70 7.90 0.00
C GLU A 10 3.85 9.18 0.14
N PHE A 11 3.27 9.40 1.31
CA PHE A 11 2.35 10.49 1.60
C PHE A 11 2.73 11.25 2.89
N PRO A 12 3.91 11.88 2.93
CA PRO A 12 4.36 12.62 4.12
C PRO A 12 3.43 13.77 4.47
N GLU A 13 2.77 14.37 3.47
CA GLU A 13 1.75 15.42 3.65
C GLU A 13 0.50 14.93 4.39
N TYR A 14 0.17 13.64 4.27
CA TYR A 14 -1.00 13.04 4.90
C TYR A 14 -0.69 12.32 6.21
N ARG A 15 0.54 12.39 6.75
CA ARG A 15 0.91 11.73 8.01
C ARG A 15 -0.05 11.98 9.18
N GLY A 16 -0.50 13.23 9.35
CA GLY A 16 -1.48 13.57 10.38
C GLY A 16 -2.83 12.90 10.14
N LYS A 17 -3.29 12.88 8.89
CA LYS A 17 -4.54 12.21 8.49
C LYS A 17 -4.43 10.68 8.60
N LEU A 18 -3.29 10.12 8.20
CA LEU A 18 -2.98 8.69 8.25
C LEU A 18 -3.17 8.14 9.67
N ALA A 19 -2.62 8.81 10.68
CA ALA A 19 -2.79 8.37 12.07
C ALA A 19 -4.27 8.34 12.49
N SER A 20 -5.03 9.37 12.14
CA SER A 20 -6.43 9.49 12.52
C SER A 20 -7.36 8.56 11.73
N ILE A 21 -7.21 8.45 10.40
CA ILE A 21 -7.99 7.52 9.58
C ILE A 21 -7.68 6.08 9.96
N ARG A 22 -6.43 5.74 10.30
CA ARG A 22 -6.04 4.40 10.74
C ARG A 22 -6.64 4.01 12.08
N ALA A 23 -6.86 4.99 12.95
CA ALA A 23 -7.53 4.79 14.24
C ALA A 23 -9.07 4.71 14.11
N THR A 24 -9.64 5.37 13.10
CA THR A 24 -11.10 5.51 12.95
C THR A 24 -11.70 4.61 11.87
N ASN A 25 -10.90 4.14 10.92
CA ASN A 25 -11.34 3.40 9.74
C ASN A 25 -10.58 2.07 9.61
N GLU A 26 -11.24 0.97 10.00
CA GLU A 26 -10.69 -0.37 9.87
C GLU A 26 -10.46 -0.79 8.42
N ASN A 27 -11.29 -0.35 7.47
CA ASN A 27 -11.08 -0.65 6.05
C ASN A 27 -9.75 -0.07 5.56
N PHE A 28 -9.43 1.16 5.96
CA PHE A 28 -8.14 1.77 5.63
C PHE A 28 -6.97 0.94 6.18
N ARG A 29 -7.11 0.49 7.42
CA ARG A 29 -6.08 -0.29 8.12
C ARG A 29 -5.85 -1.66 7.47
N THR A 30 -6.92 -2.32 7.05
CA THR A 30 -6.86 -3.57 6.27
C THR A 30 -6.19 -3.34 4.92
N LEU A 31 -6.62 -2.31 4.19
CA LEU A 31 -6.10 -1.99 2.85
C LEU A 31 -4.61 -1.62 2.87
N GLU A 32 -4.17 -0.88 3.88
CA GLU A 32 -2.75 -0.58 4.12
C GLU A 32 -1.96 -1.88 4.39
N GLY A 33 -2.50 -2.77 5.22
CA GLY A 33 -1.89 -4.06 5.51
C GLY A 33 -1.74 -4.93 4.26
N GLU A 34 -2.77 -4.98 3.41
CA GLU A 34 -2.72 -5.69 2.13
C GLU A 34 -1.69 -5.07 1.18
N TYR A 35 -1.63 -3.75 1.10
CA TYR A 35 -0.64 -3.05 0.28
C TYR A 35 0.80 -3.36 0.73
N ALA A 36 1.06 -3.33 2.04
CA ALA A 36 2.37 -3.67 2.59
C ALA A 36 2.73 -5.15 2.38
N ALA A 37 1.74 -6.05 2.50
CA ALA A 37 1.93 -7.47 2.22
C ALA A 37 2.26 -7.73 0.74
N LEU A 38 1.57 -7.04 -0.17
CA LEU A 38 1.78 -7.12 -1.61
C LEU A 38 3.17 -6.60 -1.99
N ASP A 39 3.57 -5.45 -1.44
CA ASP A 39 4.90 -4.87 -1.67
C ASP A 39 5.99 -5.85 -1.20
N LYS A 40 5.80 -6.46 -0.02
CA LYS A 40 6.67 -7.52 0.50
C LYS A 40 6.67 -8.78 -0.37
N GLU A 41 5.56 -9.16 -0.96
CA GLU A 41 5.46 -10.30 -1.87
C GLU A 41 6.25 -10.07 -3.16
N ILE A 42 6.10 -8.90 -3.78
CA ILE A 42 6.89 -8.45 -4.95
C ILE A 42 8.39 -8.50 -4.61
N LEU A 43 8.75 -7.91 -3.47
CA LEU A 43 10.08 -7.91 -2.87
C LEU A 43 10.66 -9.32 -2.72
N THR A 44 9.90 -10.19 -2.07
CA THR A 44 10.29 -11.58 -1.77
C THR A 44 10.44 -12.36 -3.07
N ALA A 45 9.59 -12.10 -4.04
CA ALA A 45 9.63 -12.74 -5.35
C ALA A 45 10.86 -12.32 -6.16
N GLU A 46 11.25 -11.04 -6.12
CA GLU A 46 12.50 -10.55 -6.69
C GLU A 46 13.74 -11.09 -5.96
N GLU A 47 13.75 -11.07 -4.61
CA GLU A 47 14.91 -11.49 -3.81
C GLU A 47 15.15 -12.99 -3.81
N ASN A 48 14.10 -13.81 -3.71
CA ASN A 48 14.24 -15.27 -3.68
C ASN A 48 14.38 -15.88 -5.08
N GLY A 49 14.35 -15.06 -6.15
CA GLY A 49 14.33 -15.55 -7.52
C GLY A 49 13.19 -16.55 -7.74
N LEU A 50 12.05 -16.32 -7.07
CA LEU A 50 10.87 -17.15 -7.29
C LEU A 50 10.50 -17.02 -8.77
N PRO A 51 10.12 -18.11 -9.46
CA PRO A 51 9.66 -18.06 -10.84
C PRO A 51 8.25 -17.45 -10.88
N ILE A 52 8.13 -16.21 -10.46
CA ILE A 52 6.99 -15.38 -10.76
C ILE A 52 7.05 -15.05 -12.24
N THR A 53 6.03 -15.47 -12.97
CA THR A 53 5.91 -15.11 -14.38
C THR A 53 5.70 -13.59 -14.50
N ASP A 54 6.15 -13.00 -15.61
CA ASP A 54 5.89 -11.59 -15.95
C ASP A 54 4.40 -11.22 -15.78
N GLU A 55 3.50 -12.15 -16.11
CA GLU A 55 2.06 -11.98 -15.95
C GLU A 55 1.63 -11.83 -14.48
N HIS A 56 2.21 -12.64 -13.59
CA HIS A 56 1.97 -12.52 -12.15
C HIS A 56 2.52 -11.20 -11.61
N PHE A 57 3.74 -10.82 -12.02
CA PHE A 57 4.33 -9.55 -11.61
C PHE A 57 3.55 -8.34 -12.12
N ALA A 58 3.03 -8.40 -13.35
CA ALA A 58 2.13 -7.40 -13.90
C ALA A 58 0.82 -7.31 -13.11
N ALA A 59 0.27 -8.44 -12.67
CA ALA A 59 -0.91 -8.47 -11.81
C ALA A 59 -0.64 -7.84 -10.42
N LEU A 60 0.51 -8.15 -9.81
CA LEU A 60 0.93 -7.55 -8.53
C LEU A 60 1.10 -6.04 -8.67
N LYS A 61 1.75 -5.55 -9.73
CA LYS A 61 1.88 -4.10 -10.00
C LYS A 61 0.52 -3.43 -10.18
N ARG A 62 -0.43 -4.06 -10.89
CA ARG A 62 -1.79 -3.54 -11.04
C ARG A 62 -2.54 -3.47 -9.72
N ARG A 63 -2.44 -4.51 -8.88
CA ARG A 63 -3.02 -4.51 -7.53
C ARG A 63 -2.41 -3.43 -6.66
N ARG A 64 -1.09 -3.26 -6.72
CA ARG A 64 -0.36 -2.21 -5.98
C ARG A 64 -0.88 -0.82 -6.35
N LEU A 65 -1.03 -0.55 -7.64
CA LEU A 65 -1.57 0.72 -8.12
C LEU A 65 -3.03 0.92 -7.64
N ALA A 66 -3.89 -0.08 -7.81
CA ALA A 66 -5.30 0.02 -7.40
C ALA A 66 -5.46 0.21 -5.89
N MET A 67 -4.62 -0.45 -5.07
CA MET A 67 -4.60 -0.26 -3.62
C MET A 67 -4.12 1.15 -3.25
N LYS A 68 -3.05 1.64 -3.90
CA LYS A 68 -2.56 3.01 -3.71
C LYS A 68 -3.63 4.05 -4.04
N GLU A 69 -4.32 3.91 -5.18
CA GLU A 69 -5.40 4.82 -5.57
C GLU A 69 -6.56 4.81 -4.57
N GLN A 70 -6.92 3.63 -4.04
CA GLN A 70 -7.94 3.53 -3.00
C GLN A 70 -7.50 4.17 -1.68
N LEU A 71 -6.27 3.94 -1.23
CA LEU A 71 -5.69 4.55 -0.02
C LEU A 71 -5.66 6.08 -0.15
N GLU A 72 -5.21 6.59 -1.29
CA GLU A 72 -5.18 8.02 -1.57
C GLU A 72 -6.60 8.61 -1.64
N GLY A 73 -7.53 7.90 -2.29
CA GLY A 73 -8.94 8.30 -2.35
C GLY A 73 -9.59 8.39 -0.97
N MET A 74 -9.33 7.40 -0.10
CA MET A 74 -9.77 7.42 1.29
C MET A 74 -9.16 8.61 2.05
N LEU A 75 -7.86 8.88 1.90
CA LEU A 75 -7.19 10.01 2.56
C LEU A 75 -7.71 11.38 2.09
N LYS A 76 -8.04 11.50 0.80
CA LYS A 76 -8.63 12.72 0.22
C LYS A 76 -10.07 12.93 0.68
N ALA A 77 -10.86 11.86 0.75
CA ALA A 77 -12.24 11.90 1.22
C ALA A 77 -12.35 12.04 2.74
N TRP A 78 -11.33 11.62 3.49
CA TRP A 78 -11.32 11.69 4.94
C TRP A 78 -11.12 13.13 5.43
N GLN A 79 -12.15 13.62 6.08
CA GLN A 79 -12.16 14.89 6.80
C GLN A 79 -12.29 14.60 8.29
N PRO A 80 -11.38 15.10 9.14
CA PRO A 80 -11.59 15.06 10.57
C PRO A 80 -12.84 15.89 10.91
N ALA A 81 -13.77 15.29 11.65
CA ALA A 81 -14.95 15.98 12.18
C ALA A 81 -14.57 16.91 13.33
#